data_AF-A0A4R5PPP6-F1
#
_entry.id   AF-A0A4R5PPP6-F1
#
_cell.length_a   1.000
_cell.length_b   1.000
_cell.length_c   1.000
_cell.angle_alpha   90.00
_cell.angle_beta   90.00
_cell.angle_gamma   90.00
#
_symmetry.space_group_name_H-M   'P 1'
#
loop_
_entity.id
_entity.type
_entity.pdbx_description
1 polymer ?
#
loop_
_entity_poly.entity_id
_entity_poly.type
_entity_poly.pdbx_seq_one_letter_code
_entity_poly.pdbx_strand_id
1 'polypeptide(L)' 'MTKTTARAGTFAGVRRFFDHAADTIAFTKGAMDIYHTPDHIFRERGTTRDQAMRDYISRF' A
#
# COMPACT_ATOMS: atom_id res chain seq x y z
N MET A 1 17.47 15.45 38.71
CA MET A 1 16.55 15.65 37.57
C MET A 1 16.59 14.40 36.70
N THR A 2 15.69 13.45 36.93
CA THR A 2 15.71 12.12 36.30
C THR A 2 14.60 12.00 35.27
N LYS A 3 15.02 12.00 33.99
CA LYS A 3 14.41 11.40 32.79
C LYS A 3 12.91 11.12 32.82
N THR A 4 12.14 11.97 32.12
CA THR A 4 10.80 11.65 31.62
C THR A 4 10.88 11.35 30.11
N THR A 5 11.39 10.18 29.74
CA THR A 5 11.45 9.69 28.35
C THR A 5 10.68 8.39 28.15
N ALA A 6 9.54 8.22 28.84
CA ALA A 6 8.76 6.96 28.77
C ALA A 6 7.45 7.07 27.97
N ARG A 7 6.99 8.28 27.60
CA ARG A 7 5.70 8.45 26.89
C ARG A 7 5.79 8.49 25.36
N ALA A 8 6.97 8.63 24.77
CA ALA A 8 7.11 8.73 23.31
C ALA A 8 7.05 7.36 22.58
N GLY A 9 7.42 6.27 23.26
CA GLY A 9 7.58 4.95 22.63
C GLY A 9 6.27 4.26 22.25
N THR A 10 5.25 4.32 23.11
CA THR A 10 3.97 3.61 22.89
C THR A 10 3.16 4.23 21.76
N PHE A 11 3.13 5.57 21.66
CA PHE A 11 2.47 6.26 20.54
C PHE A 11 3.20 6.07 19.21
N ALA A 12 4.53 5.90 19.23
CA ALA A 12 5.30 5.61 18.03
C ALA A 12 5.03 4.20 17.47
N GLY A 13 4.87 3.19 18.34
CA GLY A 13 4.51 1.83 17.93
C GLY A 13 3.09 1.73 17.37
N VAL A 14 2.14 2.42 18.00
CA VAL A 14 0.75 2.48 17.53
C VAL A 14 0.65 3.23 16.19
N ARG A 15 1.36 4.36 16.03
CA ARG A 15 1.45 5.05 14.72
C ARG A 15 2.02 4.14 13.64
N ARG A 16 3.17 3.51 13.89
CA ARG A 16 3.76 2.55 12.93
C ARG A 16 2.80 1.42 12.56
N PHE A 17 2.06 0.88 13.51
CA PHE A 17 1.05 -0.14 13.23
C PHE A 17 -0.06 0.39 12.31
N PHE A 18 -0.60 1.57 12.59
CA PHE A 18 -1.61 2.19 11.75
C PHE A 18 -1.07 2.63 10.38
N ASP A 19 0.18 3.08 10.30
CA ASP A 19 0.85 3.42 9.05
C ASP A 19 1.00 2.16 8.18
N HIS A 20 1.50 1.05 8.74
CA HIS A 20 1.58 -0.23 8.02
C HIS A 20 0.20 -0.79 7.63
N ALA A 21 -0.82 -0.60 8.47
CA ALA A 21 -2.19 -0.98 8.13
C ALA A 21 -2.72 -0.11 6.98
N ALA A 22 -2.45 1.19 7.00
CA ALA A 22 -2.82 2.12 5.94
C ALA A 22 -2.14 1.75 4.62
N ASP A 23 -0.84 1.43 4.66
CA ASP A 23 -0.07 0.95 3.50
C ASP A 23 -0.67 -0.33 2.92
N THR A 24 -1.04 -1.28 3.79
CA THR A 24 -1.67 -2.54 3.37
C THR A 24 -3.04 -2.32 2.72
N ILE A 25 -3.85 -1.42 3.28
CA ILE A 25 -5.17 -1.07 2.74
C ILE A 25 -5.01 -0.37 1.39
N ALA A 26 -4.07 0.59 1.29
CA ALA A 26 -3.78 1.31 0.05
C ALA A 26 -3.29 0.34 -1.03
N PHE A 27 -2.37 -0.56 -0.69
CA PHE A 27 -1.90 -1.63 -1.57
C PHE A 27 -3.08 -2.46 -2.09
N THR A 28 -3.89 -3.00 -1.18
CA THR A 28 -5.03 -3.88 -1.51
C THR A 28 -6.03 -3.19 -2.41
N LYS A 29 -6.34 -1.92 -2.15
CA LYS A 29 -7.27 -1.13 -2.96
C LYS A 29 -6.77 -0.99 -4.41
N GLY A 30 -5.53 -0.58 -4.62
CA GLY A 30 -5.00 -0.44 -5.98
C GLY A 30 -4.85 -1.77 -6.71
N ALA A 31 -4.50 -2.86 -6.01
CA ALA A 31 -4.48 -4.20 -6.59
C ALA A 31 -5.89 -4.64 -7.03
N MET A 32 -6.91 -4.37 -6.22
CA MET A 32 -8.32 -4.65 -6.55
C MET A 32 -8.80 -3.83 -7.75
N ASP A 33 -8.40 -2.56 -7.85
CA ASP A 33 -8.73 -1.71 -8.99
C ASP A 33 -8.14 -2.29 -10.29
N ILE A 34 -6.90 -2.76 -10.27
CA ILE A 34 -6.26 -3.44 -11.42
C ILE A 34 -6.97 -4.75 -11.74
N TYR A 35 -7.31 -5.55 -10.74
CA TYR A 35 -7.97 -6.84 -10.92
C TYR A 35 -9.35 -6.69 -11.58
N HIS A 36 -10.13 -5.72 -11.14
CA HIS A 36 -11.47 -5.44 -11.67
C HIS A 36 -11.49 -4.61 -12.95
N THR A 37 -10.36 -4.04 -13.35
CA THR A 37 -10.27 -3.36 -14.64
C THR A 37 -10.49 -4.37 -15.78
N PRO A 38 -11.40 -4.11 -16.72
CA PRO A 38 -11.63 -4.99 -17.87
C PRO A 38 -10.38 -5.16 -18.75
N ASP A 39 -10.18 -6.34 -19.31
CA ASP A 39 -9.01 -6.69 -20.14
C ASP A 39 -8.81 -5.74 -21.34
N HIS A 40 -9.89 -5.25 -21.96
CA HIS A 40 -9.79 -4.39 -23.13
C HIS A 40 -9.09 -3.05 -22.83
N ILE A 41 -9.27 -2.51 -21.61
CA ILE A 41 -8.60 -1.27 -21.18
C ILE A 41 -7.07 -1.44 -21.15
N PHE A 42 -6.59 -2.62 -20.73
CA PHE A 42 -5.15 -2.92 -20.77
C PHE A 42 -4.66 -3.08 -22.21
N ARG A 43 -5.44 -3.76 -23.07
CA ARG A 43 -5.09 -3.93 -24.49
C ARG A 43 -5.03 -2.60 -25.24
N GLU A 44 -5.98 -1.70 -25.00
CA GLU A 44 -6.00 -0.33 -25.56
C GLU A 44 -4.77 0.47 -25.15
N ARG A 45 -4.23 0.22 -23.95
CA ARG A 45 -2.99 0.82 -23.43
C ARG A 45 -1.72 0.08 -23.85
N GLY A 46 -1.82 -0.97 -24.67
CA GLY A 46 -0.68 -1.77 -25.11
C GLY A 46 -0.01 -2.58 -23.99
N THR A 47 -0.76 -2.94 -22.94
CA THR A 47 -0.24 -3.70 -21.79
C THR A 47 -1.17 -4.87 -21.44
N THR A 48 -0.85 -5.60 -20.37
CA THR A 48 -1.68 -6.68 -19.81
C THR A 48 -2.00 -6.39 -18.34
N ARG A 49 -3.06 -7.02 -17.81
CA ARG A 49 -3.37 -6.95 -16.37
C ARG A 49 -2.17 -7.42 -15.54
N ASP A 50 -1.52 -8.52 -15.96
CA ASP A 50 -0.38 -9.08 -15.24
C ASP A 50 0.82 -8.13 -15.21
N GLN A 51 1.11 -7.46 -16.34
CA GLN A 51 2.17 -6.45 -16.38
C GLN A 51 1.81 -5.26 -15.49
N ALA A 52 0.57 -4.76 -15.57
CA ALA A 52 0.11 -3.67 -14.73
C ALA A 52 0.17 -4.02 -13.22
N MET A 53 -0.15 -5.27 -12.85
CA MET A 53 -0.04 -5.75 -11.47
C MET A 53 1.42 -5.83 -11.02
N ARG A 54 2.33 -6.33 -11.87
CA ARG A 54 3.77 -6.35 -11.59
C ARG A 54 4.35 -4.95 -11.42
N ASP A 55 3.95 -4.03 -12.30
CA ASP A 55 4.36 -2.62 -12.23
C ASP A 55 3.82 -1.95 -10.96
N TYR A 56 2.61 -2.31 -10.53
CA TYR A 56 2.03 -1.81 -9.29
C TYR A 56 2.76 -2.31 -8.05
N ILE A 57 3.03 -3.62 -7.98
CA ILE A 57 3.78 -4.24 -6.87
C ILE A 57 5.20 -3.68 -6.78
N SER A 58 5.87 -3.44 -7.91
CA SER A 58 7.26 -2.93 -7.91
C SER A 58 7.40 -1.45 -7.48
N ARG A 59 6.30 -0.70 -7.43
CA ARG A 59 6.27 0.71 -6.98
C ARG A 59 5.93 0.86 -5.49
N PHE A 60 5.48 -0.22 -4.87
CA PHE A 60 5.16 -0.29 -3.45
C PHE A 60 6.36 -0.85 -2.67
#